data_AF-A0A831X628-F1
#
_entry.id   AF-A0A831X628-F1
#
_cell.length_a   1.000
_cell.length_b   1.000
_cell.length_c   1.000
_cell.angle_alpha   90.00
_cell.angle_beta   90.00
_cell.angle_gamma   90.00
#
_symmetry.space_group_name_H-M   'P 1'
#
loop_
_entity.id
_entity.type
_entity.pdbx_description
1 polymer ?
#
loop_
_entity_poly.entity_id
_entity_poly.type
_entity_poly.pdbx_seq_one_letter_code
_entity_poly.pdbx_strand_id
1 'polypeptide(L)' 'MKKQQPQISEDKILETSWELLGEEGIEKFSMRRLADRIGIQAPSLYWYFKSKQNLYQRLANQVS' A
#
# COMPACT_ATOMS: atom_id res chain seq x y z
N MET A 1 5.35 4.36 27.01
CA MET A 1 5.81 3.45 25.94
C MET A 1 5.40 4.08 24.61
N LYS A 2 6.35 4.61 23.82
CA LYS A 2 6.04 5.14 22.49
C LYS A 2 5.67 3.92 21.62
N LYS A 3 4.39 3.78 21.24
CA LYS A 3 4.00 2.82 20.19
C LYS A 3 4.88 3.17 18.99
N GLN A 4 5.82 2.28 18.64
CA GLN A 4 6.62 2.46 17.44
C GLN A 4 5.60 2.54 16.30
N GLN A 5 5.42 3.74 15.72
CA GLN A 5 4.71 3.82 14.46
C GLN A 5 5.45 2.86 13.52
N PRO A 6 4.75 1.92 12.85
CA PRO A 6 5.42 1.07 11.89
C PRO A 6 6.13 2.01 10.92
N GLN A 7 7.46 1.88 10.84
CA GLN A 7 8.27 2.64 9.90
C GLN A 7 7.76 2.24 8.52
N ILE A 8 6.92 3.09 7.93
CA ILE A 8 6.35 2.86 6.62
C ILE A 8 7.51 2.79 5.61
N SER A 9 7.56 1.72 4.84
CA SER A 9 8.53 1.51 3.77
C SER A 9 7.79 1.17 2.49
N GLU A 10 8.44 1.41 1.34
CA GLU A 10 7.90 1.01 0.04
C GLU A 10 7.58 -0.48 0.01
N ASP A 11 8.50 -1.33 0.51
CA ASP A 11 8.33 -2.78 0.57
C ASP A 11 7.09 -3.18 1.36
N LYS A 12 6.85 -2.56 2.52
CA LYS A 12 5.66 -2.87 3.33
C LYS A 12 4.37 -2.48 2.61
N ILE A 13 4.38 -1.37 1.88
CA ILE A 13 3.25 -0.93 1.07
C ILE A 13 2.99 -1.94 -0.06
N LEU A 14 4.03 -2.40 -0.74
CA LEU A 14 3.92 -3.37 -1.84
C LEU A 14 3.43 -4.75 -1.36
N GLU A 15 4.01 -5.27 -0.28
CA GLU A 15 3.58 -6.53 0.36
C GLU A 15 2.09 -6.47 0.74
N THR A 16 1.70 -5.43 1.48
CA THR A 16 0.30 -5.26 1.91
C THR A 16 -0.64 -5.03 0.72
N SER A 17 -0.14 -4.45 -0.38
CA SER A 17 -0.91 -4.28 -1.61
C SER A 17 -1.20 -5.62 -2.28
N TRP A 18 -0.21 -6.52 -2.35
CA TRP A 18 -0.39 -7.87 -2.88
C TRP A 18 -1.38 -8.68 -2.04
N GLU A 19 -1.26 -8.63 -0.71
CA GLU A 19 -2.23 -9.25 0.21
C GLU A 19 -3.65 -8.77 -0.08
N LEU A 20 -3.85 -7.45 -0.12
CA LEU A 20 -5.17 -6.86 -0.31
C LEU A 20 -5.75 -7.18 -1.69
N LEU A 21 -4.92 -7.19 -2.74
CA LEU A 21 -5.33 -7.60 -4.08
C LEU A 21 -5.72 -9.07 -4.14
N GLY A 22 -4.99 -9.95 -3.43
CA GLY A 22 -5.30 -11.38 -3.36
C GLY A 22 -6.57 -11.67 -2.56
N GLU A 23 -6.80 -10.97 -1.44
CA GLU A 23 -7.98 -11.14 -0.58
C GLU A 23 -9.26 -10.60 -1.23
N GLU A 24 -9.17 -9.48 -1.94
CA GLU A 24 -10.36 -8.70 -2.32
C GLU A 24 -10.53 -8.44 -3.81
N GLY A 25 -9.49 -8.70 -4.59
CA GLY A 25 -9.45 -8.38 -6.02
C GLY A 25 -9.24 -6.89 -6.30
N ILE A 26 -8.92 -6.59 -7.55
CA ILE A 26 -8.54 -5.25 -8.02
C ILE A 26 -9.68 -4.21 -7.90
N GLU A 27 -10.94 -4.65 -8.05
CA GLU A 27 -12.13 -3.80 -7.99
C GLU A 27 -12.33 -3.18 -6.61
N LYS A 28 -12.03 -3.94 -5.55
CA LYS A 28 -12.20 -3.51 -4.16
C LYS A 28 -10.98 -2.80 -3.59
N PHE A 29 -9.87 -2.79 -4.33
CA PHE A 29 -8.63 -2.17 -3.91
C PHE A 29 -8.70 -0.64 -3.99
N SER A 30 -8.31 0.03 -2.90
CA SER A 30 -8.15 1.48 -2.85
C SER A 30 -7.00 1.90 -1.94
N MET A 31 -6.44 3.08 -2.20
CA MET A 31 -5.37 3.67 -1.37
C MET A 31 -5.79 3.83 0.10
N ARG A 32 -7.08 4.15 0.34
CA ARG A 32 -7.60 4.30 1.70
C ARG A 32 -7.58 2.97 2.46
N ARG A 33 -8.07 1.89 1.85
CA ARG A 33 -8.07 0.57 2.48
C ARG A 33 -6.66 0.02 2.69
N LEU A 34 -5.74 0.29 1.77
CA LEU A 34 -4.32 -0.01 1.96
C LEU A 34 -3.75 0.73 3.17
N ALA A 35 -4.02 2.03 3.30
CA ALA A 35 -3.57 2.81 4.45
C ALA A 35 -4.17 2.29 5.77
N ASP A 36 -5.46 1.96 5.76
CA ASP A 36 -6.17 1.39 6.92
C ASP A 36 -5.54 0.04 7.33
N ARG A 37 -5.23 -0.84 6.36
CA ARG A 37 -4.57 -2.14 6.57
C ARG A 37 -3.16 -1.99 7.15
N ILE A 38 -2.41 -0.97 6.74
CA ILE A 38 -1.06 -0.65 7.26
C ILE A 38 -1.13 0.05 8.64
N GLY A 39 -2.25 0.67 8.98
CA GLY A 39 -2.42 1.44 10.21
C GLY A 39 -1.89 2.88 10.13
N ILE A 40 -1.97 3.50 8.95
CA ILE A 40 -1.51 4.87 8.66
C ILE A 40 -2.65 5.71 8.06
N GLN A 41 -2.41 7.01 7.91
CA GLN A 41 -3.34 7.88 7.20
C GLN A 41 -3.13 7.77 5.68
N ALA A 42 -4.19 7.80 4.88
CA ALA A 42 -4.11 7.72 3.42
C ALA A 42 -3.14 8.74 2.77
N PRO A 43 -3.06 10.01 3.23
CA PRO A 43 -2.05 10.96 2.74
C PRO A 43 -0.62 10.46 2.85
N SER A 44 -0.31 9.61 3.85
CA SER A 44 1.04 9.07 4.05
C SER A 44 1.50 8.18 2.88
N LEU A 45 0.57 7.54 2.16
CA LEU A 45 0.92 6.74 0.98
C LEU A 45 1.37 7.60 -0.21
N TYR A 46 0.92 8.86 -0.30
CA TYR A 46 1.25 9.74 -1.43
C TYR A 46 2.68 10.29 -1.39
N TRP A 47 3.40 10.11 -0.28
CA TRP A 47 4.84 10.32 -0.22
C TRP A 47 5.60 9.27 -1.04
N TYR A 48 5.09 8.04 -1.09
CA TYR A 48 5.70 6.91 -1.81
C TYR A 48 5.12 6.76 -3.22
N PHE A 49 3.80 6.81 -3.35
CA PHE A 49 3.09 6.58 -4.61
C PHE A 49 2.15 7.73 -4.92
N LYS A 50 2.44 8.48 -5.99
CA LYS A 50 1.64 9.66 -6.36
C LYS A 50 0.21 9.33 -6.75
N SER A 51 -0.07 8.08 -7.13
CA SER A 51 -1.40 7.60 -7.48
C SER A 51 -1.51 6.09 -7.33
N LYS A 52 -2.75 5.57 -7.30
CA LYS A 52 -3.04 4.13 -7.38
C LYS A 52 -2.41 3.49 -8.63
N GLN A 53 -2.40 4.21 -9.75
CA GLN A 53 -1.79 3.74 -10.99
C GLN A 53 -0.27 3.60 -10.87
N ASN A 54 0.41 4.53 -10.19
CA ASN A 54 1.85 4.45 -9.97
C ASN A 54 2.22 3.28 -9.06
N LEU A 55 1.41 3.00 -8.03
CA LEU A 55 1.54 1.80 -7.22
C LEU A 55 1.36 0.52 -8.06
N TYR A 56 0.33 0.45 -8.90
CA TYR A 56 0.11 -0.71 -9.77
C TYR A 56 1.25 -0.93 -10.77
N GLN A 57 1.79 0.14 -11.34
CA GLN A 57 2.96 0.03 -12.21
C GLN A 57 4.16 -0.55 -11.44
N ARG A 58 4.37 -0.11 -10.20
CA ARG A 58 5.46 -0.62 -9.37
C ARG A 58 5.29 -2.10 -9.01
N LEU A 59 4.06 -2.54 -8.73
CA LEU A 59 3.72 -3.95 -8.50
C LEU A 59 3.96 -4.79 -9.76
N ALA A 60 3.49 -4.33 -10.93
CA ALA A 60 3.72 -5.02 -12.20
C ALA A 60 5.22 -5.19 -12.51
N ASN A 61 6.03 -4.18 -12.19
CA ASN A 61 7.48 -4.25 -12.33
C ASN A 61 8.16 -5.26 -11.36
N GLN A 62 7.51 -5.73 -10.29
CA GLN A 62 8.08 -6.76 -9.39
C GLN A 62 7.98 -8.18 -9.96
N VAL A 63 7.05 -8.41 -10.88
CA VAL A 63 6.73 -9.74 -11.42
C VAL A 63 7.15 -9.91 -12.88
N SER A 64 7.81 -8.89 -13.45
CA SER A 64 8.36 -8.91 -14.81
C SER A 64 9.78 -9.48 -14.85
#